data_AF-A0AAD7IMD1-F1
#
_entry.id   AF-A0AAD7IMD1-F1
#
_cell.length_a   1.000
_cell.length_b   1.000
_cell.length_c   1.000
_cell.angle_alpha   90.00
_cell.angle_beta   90.00
_cell.angle_gamma   90.00
#
_symmetry.space_group_name_H-M   'P 1'
#
loop_
_entity.id
_entity.type
_entity.pdbx_description
1 polymer ?
#
loop_
_entity_poly.entity_id
_entity_poly.type
_entity_poly.pdbx_seq_one_letter_code
_entity_poly.pdbx_strand_id
1 'polypeptide(L)' 'SWIADSGASKHILISRDLFHTYTPTMNHTVSGFGSVRCHRVGTVTVASHVKASAFNITLGNALHVPNAPFNLISIGRI' A
#
# COMPACT_ATOMS: atom_id res chain seq x y z
N SER A 1 1.09 -10.21 -5.67
CA SER A 1 -0.34 -10.44 -5.39
C SER A 1 -0.90 -9.27 -4.56
N TRP A 2 -2.23 -9.16 -4.47
CA TRP A 2 -2.92 -8.13 -3.68
C TRP A 2 -3.83 -8.78 -2.64
N ILE A 3 -3.84 -8.24 -1.42
CA ILE A 3 -4.68 -8.68 -0.31
C ILE A 3 -5.50 -7.50 0.20
N ALA A 4 -6.81 -7.68 0.34
CA ALA A 4 -7.66 -6.75 1.08
C ALA A 4 -7.73 -7.24 2.54
N ASP A 5 -7.27 -6.41 3.47
CA ASP A 5 -7.14 -6.78 4.88
C ASP A 5 -7.84 -5.74 5.76
N SER A 6 -8.84 -6.19 6.53
CA SER A 6 -9.57 -5.34 7.48
C SER A 6 -8.81 -5.12 8.80
N GLY A 7 -7.85 -5.99 9.13
CA GLY A 7 -7.00 -5.87 10.32
C GLY A 7 -5.77 -4.97 10.12
N ALA A 8 -5.44 -4.64 8.87
CA ALA A 8 -4.32 -3.76 8.57
C ALA A 8 -4.58 -2.31 8.96
N SER A 9 -3.54 -1.64 9.46
CA SER A 9 -3.59 -0.23 9.86
C SER A 9 -3.10 0.74 8.78
N LYS A 10 -2.49 0.23 7.70
CA LYS A 10 -1.88 0.96 6.58
C LYS A 10 -1.98 0.15 5.28
N HIS A 11 -1.94 0.84 4.14
CA HIS A 11 -1.74 0.20 2.84
C HIS A 11 -0.25 -0.07 2.63
N ILE A 12 0.09 -1.23 2.07
CA ILE A 12 1.47 -1.64 1.78
C ILE A 12 1.59 -1.89 0.28
N LEU A 13 2.59 -1.28 -0.34
CA LEU A 13 2.85 -1.42 -1.77
C LEU A 13 4.32 -1.78 -1.98
N ILE A 14 4.56 -2.74 -2.86
CA ILE A 14 5.89 -3.23 -3.20
C ILE A 14 6.55 -2.37 -4.29
N SER A 15 5.77 -1.87 -5.25
CA SER A 15 6.30 -1.11 -6.39
C SER A 15 6.22 0.39 -6.16
N ARG A 16 7.35 1.07 -6.44
CA ARG A 16 7.45 2.53 -6.50
C ARG A 16 6.54 3.14 -7.56
N ASP A 17 6.37 2.46 -8.69
CA ASP A 17 5.83 3.07 -9.91
C ASP A 17 4.34 3.44 -9.77
N LEU A 18 3.68 2.86 -8.77
CA LEU A 18 2.28 3.11 -8.44
C LEU A 18 2.07 4.46 -7.73
N PHE A 19 3.11 5.06 -7.18
CA PHE A 19 3.02 6.23 -6.30
C PHE A 19 3.07 7.55 -7.08
N HIS A 20 2.04 8.39 -6.90
CA HIS A 20 1.99 9.75 -7.45
C HIS A 20 2.77 10.74 -6.60
N THR A 21 2.69 10.58 -5.27
CA THR A 21 3.53 11.30 -4.31
C THR A 21 4.49 10.33 -3.64
N TYR A 22 5.68 10.78 -3.26
CA TYR A 22 6.72 9.86 -2.77
C TYR A 22 7.68 10.54 -1.81
N THR A 23 7.28 10.61 -0.56
CA THR A 23 7.98 11.34 0.50
C THR A 23 8.83 10.37 1.34
N PRO A 24 10.10 10.70 1.63
CA PRO A 24 10.96 9.91 2.51
C PRO A 24 10.35 9.70 3.89
N THR A 25 10.46 8.47 4.42
CA THR A 25 10.24 8.20 5.84
C THR A 25 11.60 7.99 6.51
N MET A 26 11.85 8.69 7.62
CA MET A 26 13.11 8.53 8.37
C MET A 26 12.98 7.36 9.34
N ASN A 27 13.68 6.25 9.08
CA ASN A 27 13.80 5.10 9.98
C ASN A 27 12.48 4.44 10.42
N HIS A 28 11.45 4.43 9.56
CA HIS A 28 10.22 3.70 9.85
C HIS A 28 10.34 2.21 9.52
N THR A 29 9.85 1.37 10.42
CA THR A 29 9.68 -0.07 10.20
C THR A 29 8.19 -0.44 10.21
N VAL A 30 7.83 -1.46 9.44
CA VAL A 30 6.49 -2.04 9.40
C VAL A 30 6.56 -3.42 10.06
N SER A 31 5.60 -3.72 10.92
CA SER A 31 5.39 -5.03 11.53
C SER A 31 4.12 -5.68 10.97
N GLY A 32 3.97 -7.00 11.17
CA GLY A 32 2.81 -7.80 10.72
C GLY A 32 3.17 -8.92 9.74
N PHE A 33 4.30 -8.82 9.04
CA PHE A 33 4.82 -9.85 8.14
C PHE A 33 6.35 -9.99 8.25
N GLY A 34 6.86 -9.83 9.48
CA GLY A 34 8.28 -9.58 9.77
C GLY A 34 8.57 -8.08 9.87
N SER A 35 9.49 -7.69 10.75
CA SER A 35 9.88 -6.27 10.86
C SER A 35 10.69 -5.88 9.62
N VAL A 36 10.12 -5.06 8.76
CA VAL A 36 10.74 -4.65 7.49
C VAL A 36 10.80 -3.14 7.36
N ARG A 37 11.81 -2.64 6.66
CA ARG A 37 12.02 -1.21 6.48
C ARG A 37 10.96 -0.63 5.53
N CYS A 38 10.28 0.43 5.98
CA CYS A 38 9.52 1.30 5.11
C CYS A 38 10.47 2.30 4.46
N HIS A 39 10.42 2.42 3.14
CA HIS A 39 11.30 3.35 2.44
C HIS A 39 10.69 4.74 2.43
N ARG A 40 9.40 4.81 2.04
CA ARG A 40 8.70 6.04 1.64
C ARG A 40 7.19 5.90 1.90
N VAL A 41 6.52 7.04 1.95
CA VAL A 41 5.06 7.14 2.05
C VAL A 41 4.52 7.98 0.91
N GLY A 42 3.31 7.69 0.45
CA GLY A 42 2.67 8.52 -0.56
C GLY A 42 1.27 8.08 -0.94
N THR A 43 0.78 8.65 -2.02
CA THR A 43 -0.56 8.41 -2.57
C THR A 43 -0.45 7.55 -3.81
N VAL A 44 -1.29 6.53 -3.90
CA VAL A 44 -1.36 5.58 -5.01
C VAL A 44 -2.79 5.53 -5.54
N THR A 45 -2.96 5.43 -6.85
CA THR A 45 -4.26 5.09 -7.44
C THR A 45 -4.21 3.67 -8.00
N VAL A 46 -5.15 2.83 -7.58
CA VAL A 46 -5.26 1.43 -8.01
C VAL A 46 -6.58 1.25 -8.76
N ALA A 47 -6.52 0.67 -9.96
CA ALA A 47 -7.71 0.23 -10.66
C ALA A 47 -8.24 -1.05 -10.01
N SER A 48 -9.45 -0.98 -9.50
CA SER A 48 -10.21 -2.12 -8.98
C SER A 48 -11.28 -2.50 -9.99
N HIS A 49 -11.40 -3.80 -10.24
CA HIS A 49 -12.37 -4.34 -11.20
C HIS A 49 -13.42 -5.14 -10.44
N VAL A 50 -14.68 -4.71 -10.52
CA VAL A 50 -15.83 -5.46 -10.02
C VAL A 50 -16.72 -5.79 -11.21
N LYS A 51 -16.77 -7.09 -11.54
CA LYS A 51 -17.44 -7.60 -12.74
C LYS A 51 -16.90 -6.90 -14.00
N ALA A 52 -17.75 -6.23 -14.76
CA ALA A 52 -17.39 -5.52 -15.99
C ALA A 52 -16.95 -4.07 -15.76
N SER A 53 -17.02 -3.57 -14.52
CA SER A 53 -16.73 -2.16 -14.21
C SER A 53 -15.37 -2.02 -13.54
N ALA A 54 -14.59 -1.05 -14.02
CA ALA A 54 -13.36 -0.60 -13.38
C ALA A 54 -13.61 0.71 -12.62
N PHE A 55 -13.07 0.81 -11.41
CA PHE A 55 -13.09 2.01 -10.59
C PHE A 55 -11.72 2.25 -10.00
N ASN A 56 -11.33 3.53 -9.96
CA ASN A 56 -10.07 3.93 -9.36
C ASN A 56 -10.26 4.13 -7.85
N ILE A 57 -9.43 3.47 -7.05
CA ILE A 57 -9.34 3.68 -5.61
C ILE A 57 -8.06 4.46 -5.33
N THR A 58 -8.17 5.59 -4.63
CA THR A 58 -7.03 6.38 -4.19
C THR A 58 -6.64 5.96 -2.78
N LEU A 59 -5.46 5.38 -2.63
CA LEU A 59 -4.89 4.95 -1.37
C LEU A 59 -3.94 6.04 -0.86
N GLY A 60 -4.42 6.85 0.10
CA GLY A 60 -3.61 7.86 0.77
C GLY A 60 -2.69 7.26 1.83
N ASN A 61 -1.53 7.89 2.06
CA ASN A 61 -0.58 7.47 3.09
C ASN A 61 -0.14 5.99 2.99
N ALA A 62 -0.07 5.48 1.76
CA ALA A 62 0.42 4.15 1.45
C ALA A 62 1.93 4.05 1.74
N LEU A 63 2.37 2.92 2.29
CA LEU A 63 3.77 2.68 2.61
C LEU A 63 4.43 1.88 1.48
N HIS A 64 5.57 2.36 1.01
CA HIS A 64 6.39 1.62 0.05
C HIS A 64 7.36 0.70 0.80
N VAL A 65 7.16 -0.60 0.64
CA VAL A 65 7.89 -1.67 1.31
C VAL A 65 8.27 -2.72 0.27
N PRO A 66 9.41 -2.57 -0.43
CA PRO A 66 9.83 -3.46 -1.52
C PRO A 66 9.99 -4.93 -1.10
N ASN A 67 10.31 -5.16 0.18
CA ASN A 67 10.55 -6.49 0.72
C ASN A 67 9.29 -7.14 1.31
N ALA A 68 8.11 -6.54 1.13
CA ALA A 68 6.85 -7.15 1.56
C ALA A 68 6.49 -8.34 0.65
N PRO A 69 5.85 -9.40 1.18
CA PRO A 69 5.47 -10.57 0.40
C PRO A 69 4.30 -10.31 -0.57
N PHE A 70 3.49 -9.28 -0.33
CA PHE A 70 2.34 -8.91 -1.15
C PHE A 70 1.99 -7.42 -1.00
N ASN A 71 1.23 -6.88 -1.96
CA ASN A 71 0.55 -5.60 -1.79
C ASN A 71 -0.66 -5.80 -0.86
N LEU A 72 -0.91 -4.85 0.02
CA LEU A 72 -1.99 -4.91 0.98
C LEU A 72 -2.80 -3.62 0.95
N ILE A 73 -4.13 -3.76 0.83
CA ILE A 73 -5.08 -2.66 0.95
C ILE A 73 -5.77 -2.80 2.31
N SER A 74 -5.49 -1.83 3.18
CA SER A 74 -6.20 -1.68 4.46
C SER A 74 -7.64 -1.23 4.20
N ILE A 75 -8.62 -2.13 4.36
CA ILE A 75 -10.04 -1.85 4.04
C ILE A 75 -10.59 -0.69 4.89
N GLY A 76 -10.22 -0.61 6.17
CA GLY A 76 -10.67 0.46 7.07
C GLY A 76 -10.09 1.85 6.77
N ARG A 77 -9.36 2.02 5.66
CA ARG A 77 -8.73 3.28 5.25
C ARG A 77 -8.98 3.65 3.78
N ILE A 78 -9.86 2.92 3.12
CA ILE A 78 -10.40 3.29 1.80
C ILE A 78 -11.36 4.47 1.99
#